data_AF-A0A219ACP1-F1
#
_entry.id   AF-A0A219ACP1-F1
#
_cell.length_a   1.000
_cell.length_b   1.000
_cell.length_c   1.000
_cell.angle_alpha   90.00
_cell.angle_beta   90.00
_cell.angle_gamma   90.00
#
_symmetry.space_group_name_H-M   'P 1'
#
loop_
_entity.id
_entity.type
_entity.pdbx_description
1 polymer ?
#
loop_
_entity_poly.entity_id
_entity_poly.type
_entity_poly.pdbx_seq_one_letter_code
_entity_poly.pdbx_strand_id
1 'polypeptide(L)'
;MKNDLLISPSILYWLVLFGIIFTVFSVSFDLTSFGISLQMGKILSYVAVLCNFIVAFVLIIDVFKNQNPSRFLWTLGFLLFAAFVGYFYLRNRQSYSA
;
A
#
# COMPACT_ATOMS: atom_id res chain seq x y z
N MET A 1 -19.91 -14.79 5.09
CA MET A 1 -19.26 -14.09 6.21
C MET A 1 -17.91 -13.62 5.72
N LYS A 2 -17.65 -12.30 5.76
CA LYS A 2 -16.36 -11.77 5.33
C LYS A 2 -15.27 -12.16 6.29
N ASN A 3 -14.15 -12.58 5.76
CA ASN A 3 -12.98 -12.80 6.57
C ASN A 3 -12.39 -11.46 6.98
N ASP A 4 -11.97 -11.36 8.23
CA ASP A 4 -11.24 -10.18 8.70
C ASP A 4 -9.90 -10.04 7.99
N LEU A 5 -9.49 -8.78 7.83
CA LEU A 5 -8.16 -8.42 7.34
C LEU A 5 -7.10 -8.99 8.30
N LEU A 6 -5.94 -9.37 7.76
CA LEU A 6 -4.79 -9.83 8.55
C LEU A 6 -4.32 -8.80 9.58
N ILE A 7 -4.53 -7.52 9.29
CA ILE A 7 -4.18 -6.39 10.14
C ILE A 7 -5.41 -5.50 10.27
N SER A 8 -5.54 -4.82 11.42
CA SER A 8 -6.58 -3.81 11.64
C SER A 8 -6.66 -2.82 10.47
N PRO A 9 -7.87 -2.51 9.95
CA PRO A 9 -8.06 -1.55 8.87
C PRO A 9 -7.38 -0.21 9.15
N SER A 10 -7.44 0.27 10.39
CA SER A 10 -6.86 1.56 10.79
C SER A 10 -5.35 1.59 10.56
N ILE A 11 -4.64 0.53 10.94
CA ILE A 11 -3.18 0.42 10.74
C ILE A 11 -2.87 0.33 9.25
N LEU A 12 -3.68 -0.40 8.48
CA LEU A 12 -3.47 -0.55 7.05
C LEU A 12 -3.70 0.78 6.31
N TYR A 13 -4.67 1.58 6.72
CA TYR A 13 -4.85 2.94 6.19
C TYR A 13 -3.67 3.85 6.50
N TRP A 14 -3.09 3.77 7.70
CA TRP A 14 -1.86 4.51 8.03
C TRP A 14 -0.68 4.08 7.16
N LEU A 15 -0.50 2.77 6.95
CA LEU A 15 0.55 2.25 6.07
C LEU A 15 0.36 2.69 4.62
N VAL A 16 -0.88 2.71 4.13
CA VAL A 16 -1.24 3.23 2.81
C VAL A 16 -0.92 4.72 2.70
N LEU A 17 -1.33 5.53 3.67
CA LEU A 17 -1.07 6.97 3.67
C LEU A 17 0.44 7.26 3.68
N PHE A 18 1.18 6.56 4.55
CA PHE A 18 2.63 6.66 4.63
C PHE A 18 3.28 6.21 3.31
N GLY A 19 2.87 5.07 2.76
CA GLY A 19 3.34 4.56 1.47
C GLY A 19 3.16 5.58 0.34
N ILE A 20 1.98 6.19 0.21
CA ILE A 20 1.71 7.21 -0.81
C ILE A 20 2.60 8.43 -0.61
N ILE A 21 2.61 9.00 0.60
CA ILE A 21 3.35 10.24 0.89
C ILE A 21 4.83 10.03 0.59
N PHE A 22 5.46 9.01 1.19
CA PHE A 22 6.90 8.84 1.05
C PHE A 22 7.32 8.37 -0.34
N THR A 23 6.49 7.61 -1.05
CA THR A 23 6.77 7.31 -2.46
C THR A 23 6.71 8.57 -3.33
N VAL A 24 5.70 9.43 -3.17
CA VAL A 24 5.62 10.71 -3.89
C VAL A 24 6.80 11.60 -3.53
N PHE A 25 7.11 11.76 -2.25
CA PHE A 25 8.24 12.59 -1.81
C PHE A 25 9.57 12.06 -2.34
N SER A 26 9.80 10.75 -2.29
CA SER A 26 11.05 10.14 -2.74
C SER A 26 11.24 10.19 -4.26
N VAL A 27 10.17 10.19 -5.05
CA VAL A 27 10.24 10.19 -6.52
C VAL A 27 10.20 11.62 -7.08
N SER A 28 9.43 12.52 -6.47
CA SER A 28 9.17 13.86 -6.99
C SER A 28 10.13 14.93 -6.47
N PHE A 29 10.77 14.74 -5.32
CA PHE A 29 11.62 15.75 -4.70
C PHE A 29 13.05 15.24 -4.50
N ASP A 30 14.02 16.05 -4.90
CA ASP A 30 15.40 15.84 -4.47
C ASP A 30 15.53 16.28 -3.01
N LEU A 31 15.46 15.33 -2.08
CA LEU A 31 15.54 15.59 -0.64
C LEU A 31 16.87 16.28 -0.26
N THR A 32 17.93 16.14 -1.06
CA THR A 32 19.20 16.82 -0.80
C THR A 32 19.10 18.33 -0.97
N SER A 33 18.22 18.82 -1.84
CA SER A 33 17.94 20.25 -2.01
C SER A 33 17.26 20.88 -0.79
N PHE A 34 16.64 20.07 0.07
CA PHE A 34 16.01 20.49 1.33
C PHE A 34 16.94 20.33 2.56
N GLY A 35 18.23 20.04 2.34
CA GLY A 35 19.20 19.84 3.42
C GLY A 35 19.13 18.47 4.09
N ILE A 36 18.33 17.54 3.56
CA ILE A 36 18.28 16.16 4.05
C ILE A 36 19.48 15.41 3.45
N SER A 37 20.26 14.73 4.31
CA SER A 37 21.42 13.97 3.83
C SER A 37 20.98 12.84 2.88
N LEU A 38 21.82 12.54 1.89
CA LEU A 38 21.56 11.47 0.93
C LEU A 38 21.28 10.12 1.62
N GLN A 39 21.96 9.86 2.74
CA GLN A 39 21.77 8.65 3.53
C GLN A 39 20.38 8.59 4.17
N MET A 40 19.89 9.70 4.71
CA MET A 40 18.54 9.78 5.26
C MET A 40 17.48 9.64 4.16
N GLY A 41 17.70 10.26 3.00
CA GLY A 41 16.83 10.10 1.82
C GLY A 41 16.69 8.64 1.39
N LYS A 42 17.80 7.89 1.34
CA LYS A 42 17.77 6.45 1.03
C LYS A 42 16.99 5.63 2.05
N ILE A 43 17.16 5.92 3.36
CA ILE A 43 16.41 5.24 4.43
C ILE A 43 14.90 5.48 4.25
N LEU A 44 14.50 6.72 3.98
CA LEU A 44 13.12 7.09 3.70
C LEU A 44 12.54 6.30 2.51
N SER A 45 13.30 6.17 1.43
CA SER A 45 12.89 5.36 0.27
C SER A 45 12.70 3.88 0.64
N TYR A 46 13.62 3.30 1.42
CA TYR A 46 13.48 1.89 1.84
C TYR A 46 12.28 1.67 2.75
N VAL A 47 12.01 2.60 3.68
CA VAL A 47 10.82 2.54 4.53
C VAL A 47 9.56 2.64 3.66
N ALA A 48 9.52 3.54 2.68
CA ALA A 48 8.39 3.69 1.77
C ALA A 48 8.11 2.39 0.97
N VAL A 49 9.17 1.77 0.45
CA VAL A 49 9.07 0.49 -0.28
C VAL A 49 8.56 -0.61 0.64
N LEU A 50 9.07 -0.69 1.88
CA LEU A 50 8.65 -1.69 2.85
C LEU A 50 7.18 -1.51 3.26
N CYS A 51 6.72 -0.27 3.48
CA CYS A 51 5.31 0.02 3.73
C CYS A 51 4.42 -0.44 2.55
N ASN A 52 4.80 -0.10 1.31
CA ASN A 52 4.07 -0.55 0.12
C ASN A 52 4.05 -2.08 0.01
N PHE A 53 5.15 -2.75 0.30
CA PHE A 53 5.23 -4.21 0.27
C PHE A 53 4.27 -4.86 1.29
N ILE A 54 4.24 -4.35 2.53
CA ILE A 54 3.32 -4.85 3.57
C ILE A 54 1.87 -4.65 3.13
N VAL A 55 1.53 -3.47 2.62
CA VAL A 55 0.19 -3.18 2.11
C VAL A 55 -0.19 -4.14 0.98
N ALA A 56 0.66 -4.31 -0.02
CA ALA A 56 0.41 -5.22 -1.13
C ALA A 56 0.18 -6.64 -0.62
N PHE A 57 1.05 -7.15 0.24
CA PHE A 57 0.96 -8.51 0.76
C PHE A 57 -0.35 -8.76 1.50
N VAL A 58 -0.72 -7.86 2.43
CA VAL A 58 -1.96 -7.97 3.20
C VAL A 58 -3.19 -7.95 2.29
N LEU A 59 -3.22 -7.06 1.29
CA LEU A 59 -4.35 -6.90 0.39
C LEU A 59 -4.47 -8.04 -0.62
N ILE A 60 -3.35 -8.58 -1.10
CA ILE A 60 -3.32 -9.78 -1.94
C ILE A 60 -3.96 -10.93 -1.16
N ILE A 61 -3.52 -11.19 0.08
CA ILE A 61 -4.12 -12.26 0.87
C ILE A 61 -5.61 -12.00 1.09
N ASP A 62 -6.02 -10.75 1.33
CA ASP A 62 -7.43 -10.39 1.49
C ASP A 62 -8.30 -10.74 0.27
N VAL A 63 -7.85 -10.42 -0.96
CA VAL A 63 -8.62 -10.72 -2.17
C VAL A 63 -8.73 -12.22 -2.46
N PHE A 64 -7.70 -12.99 -2.13
CA PHE A 64 -7.74 -14.45 -2.26
C PHE A 64 -8.59 -15.09 -1.17
N LYS A 65 -8.44 -14.66 0.09
CA LYS A 65 -9.18 -15.18 1.25
C LYS A 65 -10.68 -14.88 1.17
N ASN A 66 -11.08 -13.78 0.54
CA ASN A 66 -12.49 -13.41 0.32
C ASN A 66 -13.00 -13.76 -1.09
N GLN A 67 -12.27 -14.61 -1.83
CA GLN A 67 -12.66 -15.10 -3.16
C GLN A 67 -13.15 -14.01 -4.12
N ASN A 68 -12.50 -12.84 -4.10
CA ASN A 68 -12.89 -11.71 -4.95
C ASN A 68 -12.85 -12.14 -6.44
N PRO A 69 -13.92 -11.90 -7.23
CA PRO A 69 -13.99 -12.34 -8.63
C PRO A 69 -12.89 -11.71 -9.48
N SER A 70 -12.46 -10.49 -9.14
CA SER A 70 -11.40 -9.75 -9.84
C SER A 70 -10.04 -9.85 -9.14
N ARG A 71 -9.81 -10.87 -8.30
CA ARG A 71 -8.59 -11.03 -7.48
C ARG A 71 -7.28 -10.87 -8.24
N PHE A 72 -7.18 -11.35 -9.48
CA PHE A 72 -5.96 -11.24 -10.29
C PHE A 72 -5.69 -9.81 -10.74
N LEU A 73 -6.73 -9.07 -11.16
CA LEU A 73 -6.62 -7.65 -11.52
C LEU A 73 -6.22 -6.81 -10.30
N TRP A 74 -6.83 -7.08 -9.14
CA TRP A 74 -6.47 -6.42 -7.89
C TRP A 74 -5.03 -6.72 -7.48
N THR A 75 -4.60 -7.99 -7.55
CA THR A 75 -3.22 -8.40 -7.25
C THR A 75 -2.21 -7.65 -8.12
N LEU A 76 -2.48 -7.56 -9.43
CA LEU A 76 -1.62 -6.80 -10.34
C LEU A 76 -1.57 -5.32 -9.97
N GLY A 77 -2.71 -4.72 -9.67
CA GLY A 77 -2.78 -3.34 -9.17
C GLY A 77 -2.01 -3.12 -7.87
N PHE A 78 -2.08 -4.07 -6.92
CA PHE A 78 -1.34 -4.01 -5.67
C PHE A 78 0.17 -4.16 -5.86
N LEU A 79 0.62 -4.99 -6.81
CA LEU A 79 2.05 -5.16 -7.08
C LEU A 79 2.68 -3.91 -7.71
N LEU A 80 1.93 -3.19 -8.56
CA LEU A 80 2.43 -2.00 -9.24
C LEU A 80 2.26 -0.72 -8.40
N PHE A 81 1.12 -0.57 -7.74
CA PHE A 81 0.72 0.65 -7.05
C PHE A 81 0.05 0.35 -5.71
N ALA A 82 0.73 -0.46 -4.88
CA ALA A 82 0.24 -1.01 -3.62
C ALA A 82 -0.60 -0.05 -2.77
N ALA A 83 0.00 1.06 -2.34
CA ALA A 83 -0.69 1.98 -1.46
C ALA A 83 -1.83 2.72 -2.17
N PHE A 84 -1.62 3.17 -3.41
CA PHE A 84 -2.64 3.93 -4.15
C PHE A 84 -3.87 3.08 -4.49
N VAL A 85 -3.66 1.93 -5.13
CA VAL A 85 -4.72 0.97 -5.46
C VAL A 85 -5.31 0.37 -4.18
N GLY A 86 -4.48 0.15 -3.17
CA GLY A 86 -4.88 -0.37 -1.88
C GLY A 86 -5.86 0.54 -1.13
N TYR A 87 -5.69 1.87 -1.22
CA TYR A 87 -6.67 2.82 -0.69
C TYR A 87 -8.06 2.63 -1.31
N PHE A 88 -8.14 2.59 -2.65
CA PHE A 88 -9.41 2.43 -3.36
C PHE A 88 -10.06 1.07 -3.07
N TYR A 89 -9.24 0.02 -3.02
CA TYR A 89 -9.71 -1.29 -2.64
C TYR A 89 -10.30 -1.30 -1.22
N LEU A 90 -9.58 -0.77 -0.23
CA LEU A 90 -10.04 -0.76 1.16
C LEU A 90 -11.34 0.02 1.34
N ARG A 91 -11.47 1.16 0.67
CA ARG A 91 -12.67 2.00 0.72
C ARG A 91 -13.90 1.27 0.19
N ASN A 92 -13.73 0.52 -0.90
CA ASN A 92 -14.82 -0.18 -1.59
C ASN A 92 -14.81 -1.70 -1.31
N ARG A 93 -14.05 -2.15 -0.31
CA ARG A 93 -13.90 -3.57 0.05
C ARG A 93 -15.24 -4.23 0.33
N GLN A 94 -16.23 -3.44 0.77
CA GLN A 94 -17.58 -3.92 0.99
C GLN A 94 -18.26 -4.41 -0.30
N SER A 95 -18.06 -3.72 -1.41
CA SER A 95 -18.72 -3.95 -2.68
C SER A 95 -18.03 -5.00 -3.58
N TYR A 96 -16.78 -5.35 -3.31
CA TYR A 96 -15.98 -6.21 -4.20
C TYR A 96 -15.84 -7.67 -3.76
N SER A 97 -16.33 -8.01 -2.58
CA SER A 97 -16.42 -9.40 -2.15
C SER A 97 -17.68 -10.06 -2.71
N ALA A 98 -17.56 -11.32 -3.11
CA ALA A 98 -18.71 -12.18 -3.29
C ALA A 98 -19.36 -12.56 -1.95
#